data_AF-A0A9D7K4N1-F1
#
_entry.id   AF-A0A9D7K4N1-F1
#
_cell.length_a   1.000
_cell.length_b   1.000
_cell.length_c   1.000
_cell.angle_alpha   90.00
_cell.angle_beta   90.00
_cell.angle_gamma   90.00
#
_symmetry.space_group_name_H-M   'P 1'
#
loop_
_entity.id
_entity.type
_entity.pdbx_description
1 polymer ?
#
loop_
_entity_poly.entity_id
_entity_poly.type
_entity_poly.pdbx_seq_one_letter_code
_entity_poly.pdbx_strand_id
1 'polypeptide(L)'
;MSELGVLAAGIAHEIHNPLGSVRLGVQGLAREVREGRILPEQIIDYMGLIDQEIDNCIAVTRQLLLLARPPSGKALQLVVINDALSDTPLRLLEFDAHARGIPQRAESRPELPLRLFADEAELR
;
A
#
# COMPACT_ATOMS: atom_id res chain seq x y z
N MET A 1 21.24 -15.14 -18.32
CA MET A 1 20.03 -14.31 -18.17
C MET A 1 20.20 -13.50 -16.90
N SER A 2 19.92 -12.21 -16.95
CA SER A 2 20.04 -11.33 -15.78
C SER A 2 18.95 -11.68 -14.76
N GLU A 3 19.30 -11.83 -13.48
CA GLU A 3 18.36 -12.06 -12.37
C GLU A 3 17.28 -10.97 -12.30
N LEU A 4 17.63 -9.74 -12.68
CA LEU A 4 16.69 -8.62 -12.85
C LEU A 4 15.62 -8.89 -13.91
N GLY A 5 15.96 -9.62 -14.98
CA GLY A 5 15.00 -9.97 -16.04
C GLY A 5 13.95 -10.97 -15.58
N VAL A 6 14.34 -11.94 -14.73
CA VAL A 6 13.41 -12.90 -14.12
C VAL A 6 12.51 -12.20 -13.11
N LEU A 7 13.07 -11.32 -12.28
CA LEU A 7 12.30 -10.52 -11.32
C LEU A 7 11.29 -9.60 -12.01
N ALA A 8 11.71 -8.89 -13.06
CA ALA A 8 10.82 -8.02 -13.83
C ALA A 8 9.67 -8.79 -14.49
N ALA A 9 9.95 -9.99 -15.02
CA ALA A 9 8.92 -10.86 -15.57
C ALA A 9 7.92 -11.36 -14.50
N GLY A 10 8.42 -11.69 -13.30
CA GLY A 10 7.58 -12.06 -12.16
C GLY A 10 6.64 -10.94 -11.74
N ILE A 11 7.16 -9.73 -11.56
CA ILE A 11 6.35 -8.55 -11.19
C ILE A 11 5.34 -8.21 -12.29
N ALA A 12 5.73 -8.26 -13.56
CA ALA A 12 4.81 -8.05 -14.66
C ALA A 12 3.67 -9.08 -14.67
N HIS A 13 3.97 -10.33 -14.34
CA HIS A 13 2.96 -11.38 -14.21
C HIS A 13 2.00 -11.12 -13.04
N GLU A 14 2.54 -10.74 -11.89
CA GLU A 14 1.74 -10.42 -10.71
C GLU A 14 0.84 -9.19 -10.88
N ILE A 15 1.22 -8.20 -11.69
CA ILE A 15 0.33 -7.07 -12.06
C ILE A 15 -0.72 -7.50 -13.08
N HIS A 16 -0.38 -8.36 -14.04
CA HIS A 16 -1.33 -8.81 -15.06
C HIS A 16 -2.50 -9.61 -14.49
N ASN A 17 -2.27 -10.34 -13.40
CA ASN A 17 -3.29 -11.14 -12.74
C ASN A 17 -4.50 -10.32 -12.23
N PRO A 18 -4.33 -9.34 -11.32
CA PRO A 18 -5.42 -8.49 -10.85
C PRO A 18 -6.06 -7.69 -12.00
N LEU A 19 -5.28 -7.19 -12.97
CA LEU A 19 -5.83 -6.53 -14.16
C LEU A 19 -6.71 -7.46 -15.01
N GLY A 20 -6.33 -8.73 -15.11
CA GLY A 20 -7.15 -9.77 -15.74
C GLY A 20 -8.49 -9.95 -15.01
N SER A 21 -8.45 -10.05 -13.68
CA SER A 21 -9.63 -10.15 -12.82
C SER A 21 -10.55 -8.94 -12.96
N VAL A 22 -10.01 -7.71 -12.92
CA VAL A 22 -10.76 -6.47 -13.14
C VAL A 22 -11.47 -6.50 -14.48
N ARG A 23 -10.74 -6.86 -15.56
CA ARG A 23 -11.32 -6.91 -16.91
C ARG A 23 -12.47 -7.91 -17.00
N LEU A 24 -12.31 -9.10 -16.42
CA LEU A 24 -13.37 -10.12 -16.38
C LEU A 24 -14.57 -9.64 -15.55
N GLY A 25 -14.34 -9.02 -14.39
CA GLY A 25 -15.38 -8.46 -13.54
C GLY A 25 -16.19 -7.38 -14.27
N VAL A 26 -15.52 -6.42 -14.90
CA VAL A 26 -16.17 -5.35 -15.69
C VAL A 26 -16.98 -5.93 -16.86
N GLN A 27 -16.42 -6.90 -17.60
CA GLN A 27 -17.12 -7.53 -18.73
C GLN A 27 -18.36 -8.31 -18.28
N GLY A 28 -18.24 -9.07 -17.18
CA GLY A 28 -19.34 -9.80 -16.57
C GLY A 28 -20.44 -8.86 -16.09
N LEU A 29 -20.07 -7.82 -15.33
CA LEU A 29 -20.99 -6.81 -14.84
C LEU A 29 -21.73 -6.11 -15.99
N ALA A 30 -21.01 -5.66 -17.01
CA ALA A 30 -21.60 -4.99 -18.17
C ALA A 30 -22.55 -5.91 -18.97
N ARG A 31 -22.34 -7.22 -18.93
CA ARG A 31 -23.23 -8.21 -19.54
C ARG A 31 -24.51 -8.38 -18.72
N GLU A 32 -24.40 -8.63 -17.42
CA GLU A 32 -25.57 -8.81 -16.56
C GLU A 32 -26.46 -7.54 -16.47
N VAL A 33 -25.85 -6.35 -16.50
CA VAL A 33 -26.57 -5.07 -16.60
C VAL A 33 -27.37 -4.99 -17.91
N ARG A 34 -26.77 -5.33 -19.05
CA ARG A 34 -27.44 -5.31 -20.36
C ARG A 34 -28.59 -6.30 -20.46
N GLU A 35 -28.46 -7.44 -19.81
CA GLU A 35 -29.49 -8.49 -19.79
C GLU A 35 -30.54 -8.26 -18.69
N GLY A 36 -30.41 -7.21 -17.88
CA GLY A 36 -31.34 -6.88 -16.79
C GLY A 36 -31.36 -7.93 -15.68
N ARG A 37 -30.26 -8.68 -15.50
CA ARG A 37 -30.15 -9.81 -14.57
C ARG A 37 -29.42 -9.49 -13.27
N ILE A 38 -29.19 -8.20 -13.00
CA ILE A 38 -28.43 -7.76 -11.84
C ILE A 38 -29.21 -6.74 -11.01
N LEU A 39 -29.12 -6.89 -9.69
CA LEU A 39 -29.68 -5.95 -8.74
C LEU A 39 -28.64 -4.87 -8.39
N PRO A 40 -29.08 -3.66 -7.98
CA PRO A 40 -28.18 -2.58 -7.59
C PRO A 40 -27.17 -2.98 -6.51
N GLU A 41 -27.56 -3.81 -5.54
CA GLU A 41 -26.66 -4.26 -4.46
C GLU A 41 -25.48 -5.08 -5.03
N GLN A 42 -25.76 -5.95 -6.00
CA GLN A 42 -24.74 -6.77 -6.65
C GLN A 42 -23.76 -5.92 -7.47
N ILE A 43 -24.21 -4.79 -8.01
CA ILE A 43 -23.32 -3.83 -8.69
C ILE A 43 -22.30 -3.28 -7.68
N ILE A 44 -22.74 -2.93 -6.47
CA ILE A 44 -21.87 -2.42 -5.40
C ILE A 44 -20.84 -3.49 -5.02
N ASP A 45 -21.26 -4.75 -4.86
CA ASP A 45 -20.34 -5.86 -4.56
C ASP A 45 -19.28 -6.03 -5.65
N TYR A 46 -19.67 -6.00 -6.93
CA TYR A 46 -18.74 -6.05 -8.06
C TYR A 46 -17.76 -4.88 -8.09
N MET A 47 -18.23 -3.67 -7.77
CA MET A 47 -17.36 -2.50 -7.67
C MET A 47 -16.35 -2.64 -6.54
N GLY A 48 -16.75 -3.19 -5.39
CA GLY A 48 -15.83 -3.50 -4.28
C GLY A 48 -14.76 -4.51 -4.66
N LEU A 49 -15.12 -5.55 -5.43
CA LEU A 49 -14.13 -6.52 -5.95
C LEU A 49 -13.14 -5.86 -6.92
N ILE A 50 -13.62 -4.98 -7.80
CA ILE A 50 -12.75 -4.26 -8.75
C ILE A 50 -11.79 -3.33 -8.00
N ASP A 51 -12.27 -2.61 -6.99
CA ASP A 51 -11.47 -1.72 -6.15
C ASP A 51 -10.36 -2.49 -5.42
N GLN A 52 -10.68 -3.66 -4.87
CA GLN A 52 -9.69 -4.53 -4.21
C GLN A 52 -8.57 -4.99 -5.17
N GLU A 53 -8.90 -5.31 -6.42
CA GLU A 53 -7.89 -5.71 -7.41
C GLU A 53 -7.04 -4.52 -7.89
N ILE A 54 -7.60 -3.31 -7.91
CA ILE A 54 -6.83 -2.08 -8.14
C ILE A 54 -5.83 -1.87 -7.00
N ASP A 55 -6.25 -2.04 -5.75
CA ASP A 55 -5.36 -1.98 -4.59
C ASP A 55 -4.24 -3.01 -4.66
N ASN A 56 -4.54 -4.23 -5.12
CA ASN A 56 -3.53 -5.27 -5.36
C ASN A 56 -2.48 -4.80 -6.39
N CYS A 57 -2.91 -4.16 -7.50
CA CYS A 57 -1.98 -3.60 -8.49
C CYS A 57 -1.09 -2.50 -7.87
N ILE A 58 -1.68 -1.62 -7.05
CA ILE A 58 -0.96 -0.55 -6.37
C ILE A 58 0.08 -1.12 -5.40
N ALA A 59 -0.25 -2.18 -4.67
CA ALA A 59 0.68 -2.86 -3.76
C ALA A 59 1.90 -3.42 -4.50
N VAL A 60 1.70 -4.14 -5.61
CA VAL A 60 2.80 -4.72 -6.41
C VAL A 60 3.68 -3.62 -7.01
N THR A 61 3.09 -2.55 -7.52
CA THR A 61 3.86 -1.42 -8.08
C THR A 61 4.65 -0.65 -7.01
N ARG A 62 4.11 -0.50 -5.79
CA ARG A 62 4.86 0.05 -4.65
C ARG A 62 6.08 -0.80 -4.30
N GLN A 63 5.93 -2.13 -4.27
CA GLN A 63 7.05 -3.03 -4.03
C GLN A 63 8.13 -2.89 -5.11
N LEU A 64 7.73 -2.78 -6.38
CA LEU A 64 8.66 -2.52 -7.48
C LEU A 64 9.41 -1.18 -7.30
N LEU A 65 8.71 -0.11 -6.92
CA LEU A 65 9.32 1.20 -6.67
C LEU A 65 10.30 1.17 -5.49
N LEU A 66 10.02 0.40 -4.43
CA LEU A 66 10.95 0.19 -3.32
C LEU A 66 12.22 -0.54 -3.78
N LEU A 67 12.10 -1.54 -4.65
CA LEU A 67 13.24 -2.27 -5.22
C LEU A 67 14.04 -1.43 -6.21
N ALA A 68 13.37 -0.58 -6.99
CA ALA A 68 14.00 0.31 -7.96
C ALA A 68 14.62 1.57 -7.31
N ARG A 69 14.33 1.81 -6.02
CA ARG A 69 14.89 2.95 -5.30
C ARG A 69 16.41 2.77 -5.24
N PRO A 70 17.20 3.72 -5.78
CA PRO A 70 18.63 3.72 -5.55
C PRO A 70 18.85 3.69 -4.03
N PRO A 71 19.86 2.97 -3.50
CA PRO A 71 20.24 3.15 -2.10
C PRO A 71 20.44 4.64 -1.92
N SER A 72 19.66 5.25 -1.03
CA SER A 72 19.70 6.68 -0.79
C SER A 72 21.13 7.01 -0.39
N GLY A 73 21.93 7.49 -1.34
CA GLY A 73 23.27 8.02 -1.07
C GLY A 73 23.23 9.31 -0.26
N LYS A 74 22.13 9.56 0.45
CA LYS A 74 22.02 10.63 1.43
C LYS A 74 22.85 10.20 2.63
N ALA A 75 23.75 11.07 3.06
CA ALA A 75 24.50 10.88 4.28
C ALA A 75 23.52 10.59 5.41
N LEU A 76 23.70 9.45 6.09
CA LEU A 76 22.95 9.13 7.30
C LEU A 76 23.08 10.32 8.24
N GLN A 77 21.94 10.87 8.66
CA GLN A 77 21.90 11.97 9.60
C GLN A 77 21.52 11.44 10.98
N LEU A 78 21.97 12.15 12.01
CA LEU A 78 21.58 11.83 13.38
C LEU A 78 20.11 12.21 13.57
N VAL A 79 19.23 11.22 13.57
CA VAL A 79 17.78 11.38 13.78
C VAL A 79 17.44 11.03 15.22
N VAL A 80 16.64 11.88 15.87
CA VAL A 80 16.01 11.59 17.17
C VAL A 80 14.65 10.94 16.88
N ILE A 81 14.49 9.65 17.18
CA ILE A 81 13.25 8.90 16.88
C ILE A 81 12.03 9.55 17.51
N ASN A 82 12.16 10.03 18.74
CA ASN A 82 11.06 10.65 19.47
C ASN A 82 10.45 11.82 18.68
N ASP A 83 11.29 12.61 17.99
CA ASP A 83 10.88 13.76 17.18
C ASP A 83 10.38 13.34 15.80
N ALA A 84 10.91 12.23 15.24
CA ALA A 84 10.46 11.70 13.97
C ALA A 84 9.05 11.09 14.07
N LEU A 85 8.73 10.47 15.20
CA LEU A 85 7.43 9.85 15.47
C LEU A 85 6.35 10.85 15.89
N SER A 86 6.72 12.00 16.47
CA SER A 86 5.83 12.80 17.31
C SER A 86 4.66 13.50 16.61
N ASP A 87 4.68 13.73 15.29
CA ASP A 87 3.70 14.66 14.70
C ASP A 87 2.85 14.16 13.52
N THR A 88 3.34 13.29 12.63
CA THR A 88 2.58 12.90 11.43
C THR A 88 2.21 11.41 11.40
N PRO A 89 3.15 10.46 11.60
CA PRO A 89 2.85 9.04 11.44
C PRO A 89 1.91 8.52 12.55
N LEU A 90 2.19 8.87 13.81
CA LEU A 90 1.36 8.46 14.95
C LEU A 90 -0.06 9.04 14.86
N ARG A 91 -0.20 10.32 14.50
CA ARG A 91 -1.52 10.96 14.37
C ARG A 91 -2.36 10.36 13.24
N LEU A 92 -1.73 10.02 12.12
CA LEU A 92 -2.42 9.37 11.00
C LEU A 92 -2.89 7.96 11.38
N LEU A 93 -2.03 7.21 12.08
CA LEU A 93 -2.37 5.88 12.61
C LEU A 93 -3.49 5.96 13.66
N GLU A 94 -3.45 6.94 14.56
CA GLU A 94 -4.51 7.17 15.55
C GLU A 94 -5.85 7.50 14.88
N PHE A 95 -5.83 8.33 13.84
CA PHE A 95 -7.03 8.65 13.08
C PHE A 95 -7.65 7.41 12.40
N ASP A 96 -6.83 6.60 11.71
CA ASP A 96 -7.31 5.38 11.05
C ASP A 96 -7.76 4.31 12.06
N ALA A 97 -7.03 4.15 13.17
CA ALA A 97 -7.40 3.25 14.26
C ALA A 97 -8.73 3.65 14.90
N HIS A 98 -8.94 4.96 15.14
CA HIS A 98 -10.19 5.46 15.71
C HIS A 98 -11.37 5.26 14.74
N ALA A 99 -11.18 5.53 13.44
CA ALA A 99 -12.20 5.29 12.41
C ALA A 99 -12.62 3.81 12.33
N ARG A 100 -11.71 2.89 12.64
CA ARG A 100 -11.94 1.43 12.61
C ARG A 100 -12.29 0.82 13.97
N GLY A 101 -12.33 1.62 15.04
CA GLY A 101 -12.57 1.13 16.40
C GLY A 101 -11.47 0.22 16.96
N ILE A 102 -10.23 0.36 16.47
CA ILE A 102 -9.08 -0.44 16.90
C ILE A 102 -8.40 0.26 18.08
N PRO A 103 -8.22 -0.40 19.24
CA PRO A 103 -7.49 0.17 20.36
C PRO A 103 -5.99 0.24 20.04
N GLN A 104 -5.40 1.43 20.15
CA GLN A 104 -3.98 1.66 19.94
C GLN A 104 -3.29 2.05 21.26
N ARG A 105 -2.06 1.56 21.45
CA ARG A 105 -1.21 1.92 22.58
C ARG A 105 0.19 2.22 22.06
N ALA A 106 0.64 3.46 22.22
CA ALA A 106 2.02 3.87 21.95
C ALA A 106 2.75 4.04 23.27
N GLU A 107 3.89 3.35 23.42
CA GLU A 107 4.78 3.51 24.58
C GLU A 107 6.10 4.11 24.10
N SER A 108 6.40 5.32 24.58
CA SER A 108 7.67 5.98 24.34
C SER A 108 8.29 6.36 25.68
N ARG A 109 9.62 6.29 25.77
CA ARG A 109 10.39 6.76 26.92
C ARG A 109 11.07 8.08 26.54
N PRO A 110 10.39 9.23 26.71
CA PRO A 110 10.93 10.53 26.30
C PRO A 110 12.22 10.90 27.04
N GLU A 111 12.46 10.36 28.23
CA GLU A 111 13.68 10.53 29.02
C GLU A 111 14.95 9.89 28.39
N LEU A 112 14.80 9.04 27.38
CA LEU A 112 15.90 8.41 26.64
C LEU A 112 15.75 8.73 25.16
N PRO A 113 16.27 9.89 24.67
CA PRO A 113 16.18 10.24 23.27
C PRO A 113 16.95 9.21 22.44
N LEU A 114 16.21 8.34 21.74
CA LEU A 114 16.79 7.32 20.87
C LEU A 114 17.33 8.01 19.63
N ARG A 115 18.66 7.97 19.47
CA ARG A 115 19.37 8.58 18.36
C ARG A 115 19.91 7.50 17.43
N LEU A 116 19.62 7.62 16.14
CA LEU A 116 20.10 6.71 15.09
C LEU A 116 20.67 7.51 13.95
N PHE A 117 21.67 6.93 13.28
CA PHE A 117 22.06 7.35 11.96
C PHE A 117 21.09 6.73 10.94
N ALA A 118 20.22 7.54 10.36
CA ALA A 118 19.17 7.09 9.44
C ALA A 118 18.86 8.15 8.37
N ASP A 119 18.15 7.75 7.31
CA ASP A 119 17.47 8.69 6.42
C ASP A 119 16.14 9.10 7.07
N GLU A 120 16.02 10.37 7.45
CA GLU A 120 14.82 10.95 8.07
C GLU A 120 13.55 10.75 7.21
N ALA A 121 13.68 10.67 5.89
CA ALA A 121 12.56 10.44 4.98
C ALA A 121 12.06 8.98 4.98
N GLU A 122 12.81 8.04 5.57
CA GLU A 122 12.36 6.66 5.78
C GLU A 122 11.64 6.47 7.11
N LEU A 123 11.78 7.43 8.03
CA LEU A 123 11.19 7.40 9.38
C LEU A 123 9.88 8.20 9.49
N ARG A 124 9.59 9.09 8.54
CA ARG A 124 8.35 9.87 8.44
C ARG A 124 7.39 9.27 7.43
#